data_AF-A0A432FCU8-F1
#
_entry.id   AF-A0A432FCU8-F1
#
_cell.length_a   1.000
_cell.length_b   1.000
_cell.length_c   1.000
_cell.angle_alpha   90.00
_cell.angle_beta   90.00
_cell.angle_gamma   90.00
#
_symmetry.space_group_name_H-M   'P 1'
#
loop_
_entity.id
_entity.type
_entity.pdbx_description
1 polymer ?
#
loop_
_entity_poly.entity_id
_entity_poly.type
_entity_poly.pdbx_seq_one_letter_code
_entity_poly.pdbx_strand_id
1 'polypeptide(L)'
;MAQILNNLAEEIESLLPAVVDKRLREITEKVLSGKRLSESDALYLFESENLPLLGLLAEYRNRLVNGNYAYFVVNVQINPTNVCIYGCKFCAFAVKGRNHPRAYEMSLEEILQKVERIYSLGGREVHIVGGIPPHWRYEDYLNLLREIKKRFPEAVLKAYTAIEVYHM
;
A
#
# COMPACT_ATOMS: atom_id res chain seq x y z
N MET A 1 -27.10 3.39 1.28
CA MET A 1 -26.06 2.49 0.72
C MET A 1 -26.66 1.51 -0.28
N ALA A 2 -27.64 0.67 0.09
CA ALA A 2 -28.29 -0.26 -0.83
C ALA A 2 -28.86 0.42 -2.09
N GLN A 3 -29.52 1.57 -1.95
CA GLN A 3 -30.07 2.31 -3.09
C GLN A 3 -29.00 2.77 -4.10
N ILE A 4 -27.84 3.25 -3.63
CA ILE A 4 -26.76 3.71 -4.51
C ILE A 4 -26.14 2.52 -5.26
N LEU A 5 -25.98 1.39 -4.58
CA LEU A 5 -25.49 0.16 -5.18
C LEU A 5 -26.45 -0.38 -6.23
N ASN A 6 -27.76 -0.38 -5.93
CA ASN A 6 -28.79 -0.80 -6.87
C ASN A 6 -28.81 0.11 -8.11
N ASN A 7 -28.77 1.43 -7.92
CA ASN A 7 -28.73 2.38 -9.04
C ASN A 7 -27.50 2.17 -9.94
N LEU A 8 -26.32 1.86 -9.36
CA LEU A 8 -25.10 1.64 -10.14
C LEU A 8 -25.13 0.29 -10.87
N ALA A 9 -25.69 -0.75 -10.26
CA ALA A 9 -25.91 -2.02 -10.93
C ALA A 9 -26.87 -1.86 -12.11
N GLU A 10 -28.01 -1.19 -11.90
CA GLU A 10 -28.99 -0.88 -12.95
C GLU A 10 -28.38 -0.05 -14.08
N GLU A 11 -27.53 0.94 -13.75
CA GLU A 11 -26.80 1.73 -14.75
C GLU A 11 -25.88 0.85 -15.59
N ILE A 12 -25.07 -0.01 -14.97
CA ILE A 12 -24.18 -0.93 -15.68
C ILE A 12 -24.99 -1.93 -16.54
N GLU A 13 -26.08 -2.47 -16.01
CA GLU A 13 -26.97 -3.38 -16.72
C GLU A 13 -27.62 -2.72 -17.94
N SER A 14 -27.99 -1.45 -17.84
CA SER A 14 -28.55 -0.68 -18.96
C SER A 14 -27.54 -0.46 -20.10
N LEU A 15 -26.24 -0.48 -19.79
CA LEU A 15 -25.15 -0.30 -20.76
C LEU A 15 -24.70 -1.61 -21.41
N LEU A 16 -24.97 -2.77 -20.80
CA LEU A 16 -24.57 -4.09 -21.32
C LEU A 16 -24.92 -4.33 -22.80
N PRO A 17 -26.10 -3.93 -23.31
CA PRO A 17 -26.44 -4.10 -24.72
C PRO A 17 -25.53 -3.31 -25.67
N ALA A 18 -25.01 -2.17 -25.23
CA ALA A 18 -24.11 -1.30 -26.00
C ALA A 18 -22.65 -1.79 -25.99
N VAL A 19 -22.28 -2.68 -25.07
CA VAL A 19 -20.94 -3.29 -25.02
C VAL A 19 -20.83 -4.33 -26.13
N VAL A 20 -20.35 -3.94 -27.31
CA VAL A 20 -20.21 -4.83 -28.49
C VAL A 20 -19.20 -5.95 -28.22
N ASP A 21 -18.19 -5.66 -27.42
CA ASP A 21 -17.17 -6.65 -27.06
C ASP A 21 -17.76 -7.75 -26.16
N LYS A 22 -17.89 -8.96 -26.74
CA LYS A 22 -18.43 -10.13 -26.05
C LYS A 22 -17.64 -10.49 -24.80
N ARG A 23 -16.30 -10.39 -24.85
CA ARG A 23 -15.46 -10.78 -23.73
C ARG A 23 -15.62 -9.81 -22.57
N LEU A 24 -15.67 -8.52 -22.87
CA LEU A 24 -15.92 -7.49 -21.87
C LEU A 24 -17.33 -7.60 -21.26
N ARG A 25 -18.32 -8.00 -22.06
CA ARG A 25 -19.68 -8.30 -21.58
C ARG A 25 -19.71 -9.47 -20.60
N GLU A 26 -19.09 -10.60 -20.95
CA GLU A 26 -18.97 -11.78 -20.06
C GLU A 26 -18.29 -11.42 -18.73
N ILE A 27 -17.25 -10.57 -18.77
CA ILE A 27 -16.56 -10.10 -17.56
C ILE A 27 -17.45 -9.19 -16.73
N THR A 28 -18.21 -8.29 -17.37
CA THR A 28 -19.18 -7.43 -16.68
C THR A 28 -20.21 -8.25 -15.91
N GLU A 29 -20.77 -9.29 -16.54
CA GLU A 29 -21.72 -10.20 -15.87
C GLU A 29 -21.10 -10.95 -14.68
N LYS A 30 -19.83 -11.39 -14.79
CA LYS A 30 -19.09 -11.96 -13.65
C LYS A 30 -18.95 -10.96 -12.51
N VAL A 31 -18.63 -9.70 -12.82
CA VAL A 31 -18.54 -8.64 -11.81
C VAL A 31 -19.90 -8.43 -11.16
N LEU A 32 -20.98 -8.19 -11.91
CA LEU A 32 -22.31 -7.97 -11.32
C LEU A 32 -22.77 -9.14 -10.44
N SER A 33 -22.50 -10.39 -10.87
CA SER A 33 -22.88 -11.61 -10.15
C SER A 33 -21.96 -12.03 -8.99
N GLY A 34 -20.97 -11.22 -8.61
CA GLY A 34 -20.09 -11.58 -7.47
C GLY A 34 -19.01 -12.62 -7.79
N LYS A 35 -18.88 -13.06 -9.04
CA LYS A 35 -17.92 -14.10 -9.44
C LYS A 35 -16.49 -13.56 -9.50
N ARG A 36 -15.53 -14.42 -9.12
CA ARG A 36 -14.09 -14.13 -9.21
C ARG A 36 -13.65 -14.11 -10.67
N LEU A 37 -12.88 -13.08 -11.04
CA LEU A 37 -12.24 -12.99 -12.35
C LEU A 37 -11.05 -13.95 -12.42
N SER A 38 -10.88 -14.60 -13.57
CA SER A 38 -9.72 -15.43 -13.87
C SER A 38 -8.51 -14.58 -14.27
N GLU A 39 -7.33 -15.19 -14.32
CA GLU A 39 -6.12 -14.54 -14.85
C GLU A 39 -6.31 -14.06 -16.30
N SER A 40 -6.98 -14.87 -17.13
CA SER A 40 -7.31 -14.49 -18.51
C SER A 40 -8.27 -13.30 -18.60
N ASP A 41 -9.19 -13.15 -17.63
CA ASP A 41 -10.07 -11.98 -17.57
C ASP A 41 -9.26 -10.74 -17.16
N ALA A 42 -8.34 -10.88 -16.20
CA ALA A 42 -7.50 -9.79 -15.74
C ALA A 42 -6.56 -9.25 -16.84
N LEU A 43 -5.88 -10.14 -17.58
CA LEU A 43 -5.02 -9.75 -18.70
C LEU A 43 -5.83 -9.01 -19.77
N TYR A 44 -7.00 -9.54 -20.12
CA TYR A 44 -7.88 -8.91 -21.10
C TYR A 44 -8.36 -7.51 -20.64
N LEU A 45 -8.72 -7.33 -19.36
CA LEU A 45 -9.09 -6.01 -18.83
C LEU A 45 -7.90 -5.03 -18.83
N PHE A 46 -6.69 -5.53 -18.58
CA PHE A 46 -5.47 -4.71 -18.58
C PHE A 46 -5.18 -4.12 -19.97
N GLU A 47 -5.52 -4.85 -21.03
CA GLU A 47 -5.34 -4.43 -22.43
C GLU A 47 -6.55 -3.66 -22.98
N SER A 48 -7.63 -3.51 -22.20
CA SER A 48 -8.86 -2.87 -22.66
C SER A 48 -8.76 -1.35 -22.69
N GLU A 49 -9.19 -0.74 -23.79
CA GLU A 49 -9.28 0.72 -23.94
C GLU A 49 -10.60 1.31 -23.40
N ASN A 50 -11.55 0.47 -22.97
CA ASN A 50 -12.85 0.93 -22.47
C ASN A 50 -12.79 1.37 -21.00
N LEU A 51 -11.97 2.40 -20.75
CA LEU A 51 -11.77 2.97 -19.43
C LEU A 51 -13.07 3.40 -18.72
N PRO A 52 -14.09 3.97 -19.40
CA PRO A 52 -15.35 4.32 -18.74
C PRO A 52 -16.06 3.11 -18.11
N LEU A 53 -16.18 2.00 -18.84
CA LEU A 53 -16.79 0.79 -18.29
C LEU A 53 -15.93 0.19 -17.17
N LEU A 54 -14.60 0.15 -17.34
CA LEU A 54 -13.69 -0.31 -16.26
C LEU A 54 -13.88 0.50 -14.98
N GLY A 55 -14.01 1.82 -15.09
CA GLY A 55 -14.28 2.72 -13.97
C GLY A 55 -15.59 2.40 -13.26
N LEU A 56 -16.67 2.18 -14.01
CA LEU A 56 -17.97 1.81 -13.45
C LEU A 56 -17.93 0.46 -12.72
N LEU A 57 -17.28 -0.56 -13.31
CA LEU A 57 -17.14 -1.88 -12.68
C LEU A 57 -16.30 -1.82 -11.40
N ALA A 58 -15.21 -1.04 -11.43
CA ALA A 58 -14.36 -0.82 -10.26
C ALA A 58 -15.11 -0.07 -9.16
N GLU A 59 -15.87 0.96 -9.50
CA GLU A 59 -16.69 1.72 -8.55
C GLU A 59 -17.81 0.87 -7.95
N TYR A 60 -18.48 0.04 -8.76
CA TYR A 60 -19.48 -0.91 -8.26
C TYR A 60 -18.89 -1.85 -7.23
N ARG A 61 -17.72 -2.43 -7.52
CA ARG A 61 -17.02 -3.29 -6.55
C ARG A 61 -16.54 -2.54 -5.32
N ASN A 62 -16.01 -1.33 -5.49
CA ASN A 62 -15.58 -0.50 -4.38
C ASN A 62 -16.76 -0.17 -3.45
N ARG A 63 -17.90 0.29 -3.99
CA ARG A 63 -19.09 0.59 -3.19
C ARG A 63 -19.67 -0.64 -2.49
N LEU A 64 -19.55 -1.81 -3.10
CA LEU A 64 -20.06 -3.06 -2.52
C LEU A 64 -19.29 -3.43 -1.25
N VAL A 65 -17.97 -3.22 -1.25
CA VAL A 65 -17.08 -3.58 -0.14
C VAL A 65 -16.96 -2.44 0.87
N ASN A 66 -16.75 -1.22 0.38
CA ASN A 66 -16.36 -0.05 1.17
C ASN A 66 -17.48 0.98 1.35
N GLY A 67 -18.62 0.84 0.66
CA GLY A 67 -19.67 1.87 0.67
C GLY A 67 -19.20 3.18 0.05
N ASN A 68 -19.60 4.31 0.66
CA ASN A 68 -19.16 5.65 0.22
C ASN A 68 -18.07 6.22 1.14
N TYR A 69 -17.27 5.35 1.77
CA TYR A 69 -16.23 5.75 2.71
C TYR A 69 -14.87 5.78 2.02
N ALA A 70 -14.09 6.83 2.32
CA ALA A 70 -12.67 6.89 2.04
C ALA A 70 -11.92 6.83 3.37
N TYR A 71 -11.08 5.81 3.54
CA TYR A 71 -10.33 5.60 4.77
C TYR A 71 -8.96 6.28 4.68
N PHE A 72 -8.51 6.87 5.77
CA PHE A 72 -7.17 7.43 5.89
C PHE A 72 -6.62 7.16 7.30
N VAL A 73 -5.31 7.28 7.45
CA VAL A 73 -4.64 7.18 8.74
C VAL A 73 -3.62 8.31 8.89
N VAL A 74 -3.48 8.81 10.11
CA VAL A 74 -2.41 9.72 10.48
C VAL A 74 -1.25 8.89 11.03
N ASN A 75 -0.24 8.67 10.19
CA ASN A 75 0.95 7.91 10.54
C ASN A 75 2.23 8.75 10.40
N VAL A 76 3.30 8.28 11.03
CA VAL A 76 4.66 8.70 10.70
C VAL A 76 5.30 7.62 9.82
N GLN A 77 6.00 8.04 8.77
CA GLN A 77 6.87 7.15 8.00
C GLN A 77 8.32 7.37 8.43
N ILE A 78 8.97 6.29 8.84
CA ILE A 78 10.37 6.26 9.25
C ILE A 78 11.14 5.44 8.22
N ASN A 79 12.11 6.08 7.59
CA ASN A 79 13.13 5.41 6.82
C ASN A 79 14.45 5.55 7.57
N PRO A 80 14.89 4.56 8.36
CA PRO A 80 16.05 4.73 9.22
C PRO A 80 17.34 5.00 8.43
N THR A 81 17.47 4.45 7.23
CA THR A 81 18.62 4.69 6.36
C THR A 81 18.22 4.52 4.90
N ASN A 82 18.98 5.15 4.00
CA ASN A 82 18.96 4.85 2.57
C ASN A 82 20.20 4.05 2.11
N VAL A 83 21.03 3.56 3.02
CA VAL A 83 22.14 2.66 2.71
C VAL A 83 21.58 1.26 2.55
N CYS A 84 21.87 0.62 1.42
CA CYS A 84 21.30 -0.69 1.11
C CYS A 84 22.32 -1.59 0.41
N ILE A 85 22.36 -2.86 0.81
CA ILE A 85 23.13 -3.90 0.12
C ILE A 85 22.54 -4.25 -1.26
N TYR A 86 21.25 -3.97 -1.47
CA TYR A 86 20.56 -4.24 -2.73
C TYR A 86 20.61 -3.05 -3.67
N GLY A 87 20.59 -3.35 -4.98
CA GLY A 87 20.69 -2.38 -6.07
C GLY A 87 19.45 -2.34 -6.96
N CYS A 88 18.24 -2.24 -6.38
CA CYS A 88 17.00 -2.21 -7.15
C CYS A 88 16.99 -1.02 -8.14
N LYS A 89 16.79 -1.30 -9.44
CA LYS A 89 16.95 -0.31 -10.53
C LYS A 89 16.01 0.90 -10.43
N PHE A 90 14.87 0.74 -9.78
CA PHE A 90 13.86 1.78 -9.58
C PHE A 90 13.99 2.49 -8.22
N CYS A 91 14.90 2.07 -7.35
CA CYS A 91 14.97 2.53 -5.96
C CYS A 91 16.05 3.59 -5.75
N ALA A 92 15.67 4.72 -5.16
CA ALA A 92 16.60 5.79 -4.81
C ALA A 92 17.52 5.45 -3.60
N PHE A 93 17.16 4.41 -2.82
CA PHE A 93 17.88 3.97 -1.61
C PHE A 93 18.92 2.88 -1.90
N ALA A 94 19.27 2.64 -3.17
CA ALA A 94 20.39 1.77 -3.54
C ALA A 94 21.76 2.44 -3.28
N VAL A 95 21.93 3.15 -2.15
CA VAL A 95 23.19 3.82 -1.81
C VAL A 95 24.17 2.79 -1.24
N LYS A 96 25.31 2.62 -1.93
CA LYS A 96 26.33 1.65 -1.56
C LYS A 96 27.30 2.25 -0.55
N GLY A 97 27.12 1.88 0.72
CA GLY A 97 28.03 2.20 1.82
C GLY A 97 27.82 3.59 2.44
N ARG A 98 28.22 3.71 3.72
CA ARG A 98 28.00 4.91 4.55
C ARG A 98 28.78 6.14 4.11
N ASN A 99 29.86 5.97 3.35
CA ASN A 99 30.71 7.08 2.89
C ASN A 99 30.20 7.74 1.60
N HIS A 100 29.12 7.20 1.01
CA HIS A 100 28.55 7.79 -0.18
C HIS A 100 27.94 9.17 0.15
N PRO A 101 28.12 10.22 -0.68
CA PRO A 101 27.66 11.59 -0.34
C PRO A 101 26.14 11.71 -0.08
N ARG A 102 25.36 10.80 -0.65
CA ARG A 102 23.90 10.69 -0.45
C ARG A 102 23.48 9.80 0.72
N ALA A 103 24.42 9.11 1.37
CA ALA A 103 24.10 8.19 2.46
C ALA A 103 23.60 8.96 3.68
N TYR A 104 22.55 8.46 4.31
CA TYR A 104 22.15 8.86 5.65
C TYR A 104 21.78 7.63 6.47
N GLU A 105 21.94 7.76 7.78
CA GLU A 105 21.51 6.79 8.76
C GLU A 105 21.08 7.58 9.98
N MET A 106 19.79 7.53 10.29
CA MET A 106 19.19 8.24 11.41
C MET A 106 19.63 7.60 12.72
N SER A 107 19.99 8.45 13.68
CA SER A 107 20.12 8.03 15.07
C SER A 107 18.76 7.63 15.65
N LEU A 108 18.79 6.82 16.71
CA LEU A 108 17.58 6.44 17.44
C LEU A 108 16.81 7.67 17.94
N GLU A 109 17.51 8.69 18.45
CA GLU A 109 16.86 9.90 18.96
C GLU A 109 16.15 10.70 17.85
N GLU A 110 16.76 10.82 16.67
CA GLU A 110 16.08 11.45 15.51
C GLU A 110 14.81 10.69 15.12
N ILE A 111 14.83 9.36 15.19
CA ILE A 111 13.64 8.54 14.92
C ILE A 111 12.57 8.81 15.98
N LEU A 112 12.93 8.78 17.27
CA LEU A 112 11.99 9.01 18.37
C LEU A 112 11.36 10.40 18.30
N GLN A 113 12.12 11.43 17.94
CA GLN A 113 11.61 12.80 17.74
C GLN A 113 10.60 12.89 16.59
N LYS A 114 10.86 12.18 15.47
CA LYS A 114 9.88 12.11 14.38
C LYS A 114 8.59 11.43 14.81
N VAL A 115 8.70 10.35 15.58
CA VAL A 115 7.53 9.66 16.13
C VAL A 115 6.77 10.58 17.09
N GLU A 116 7.47 11.26 18.01
CA GLU A 116 6.90 12.19 18.98
C GLU A 116 6.07 13.29 18.33
N ARG A 117 6.58 13.88 17.23
CA ARG A 117 5.87 14.92 16.49
C ARG A 117 4.49 14.46 16.04
N ILE A 118 4.40 13.29 15.40
CA ILE A 118 3.10 12.77 14.92
C ILE A 118 2.25 12.26 16.08
N TYR A 119 2.86 11.67 17.09
CA TYR A 119 2.18 11.20 18.28
C TYR A 119 1.46 12.34 19.02
N SER A 120 2.10 13.50 19.12
CA SER A 120 1.53 14.72 19.73
C SER A 120 0.31 15.27 18.98
N LEU A 121 0.17 14.95 17.70
CA LEU A 121 -0.97 15.31 16.85
C LEU A 121 -2.09 14.26 16.88
N GLY A 122 -2.00 13.25 17.76
CA GLY A 122 -2.98 12.17 17.86
C GLY A 122 -2.73 10.98 16.93
N GLY A 123 -1.68 11.03 16.10
CA GLY A 123 -1.26 9.87 15.31
C GLY A 123 -0.78 8.73 16.21
N ARG A 124 -1.07 7.49 15.82
CA ARG A 124 -0.70 6.30 16.60
C ARG A 124 0.03 5.24 15.78
N GLU A 125 0.14 5.42 14.47
CA GLU A 125 0.84 4.46 13.61
C GLU A 125 2.24 4.91 13.24
N VAL A 126 3.20 3.99 13.38
CA VAL A 126 4.60 4.18 12.98
C VAL A 126 4.94 3.15 11.91
N HIS A 127 5.20 3.63 10.70
CA HIS A 127 5.50 2.79 9.53
C HIS A 127 7.01 2.82 9.29
N ILE A 128 7.67 1.67 9.31
CA ILE A 128 9.13 1.58 9.27
C ILE A 128 9.55 0.69 8.11
N VAL A 129 10.23 1.26 7.12
CA VAL A 129 10.82 0.55 5.96
C VAL A 129 12.08 1.29 5.55
N GLY A 130 13.05 0.66 4.89
CA GLY A 130 14.26 1.41 4.52
C GLY A 130 15.28 0.65 3.71
N GLY A 131 16.49 1.21 3.67
CA GLY A 131 17.66 0.48 3.23
C GLY A 131 18.02 -0.64 4.20
N ILE A 132 18.77 -1.61 3.70
CA ILE A 132 19.30 -2.74 4.46
C ILE A 132 20.82 -2.55 4.55
N PRO A 133 21.32 -1.86 5.58
CA PRO A 133 22.74 -1.58 5.70
C PRO A 133 23.49 -2.83 6.18
N PRO A 134 24.67 -3.13 5.62
CA PRO A 134 25.37 -4.41 5.88
C PRO A 134 25.87 -4.57 7.32
N HIS A 135 25.94 -3.49 8.10
CA HIS A 135 26.42 -3.51 9.48
C HIS A 135 25.30 -3.67 10.52
N TRP A 136 24.02 -3.60 10.12
CA TRP A 136 22.92 -3.87 11.03
C TRP A 136 22.75 -5.37 11.23
N ARG A 137 22.57 -5.77 12.47
CA ARG A 137 22.26 -7.14 12.89
C ARG A 137 20.77 -7.23 13.22
N TYR A 138 20.24 -8.45 13.28
CA TYR A 138 18.89 -8.76 13.77
C TYR A 138 18.45 -7.89 14.97
N GLU A 139 19.34 -7.78 15.96
CA GLU A 139 19.06 -7.08 17.22
C GLU A 139 18.93 -5.56 17.05
N ASP A 140 19.58 -4.95 16.05
CA ASP A 140 19.48 -3.52 15.79
C ASP A 140 18.07 -3.16 15.28
N TYR A 141 17.50 -4.01 14.41
CA TYR A 141 16.11 -3.88 13.95
C TYR A 141 15.11 -4.05 15.09
N LEU A 142 15.32 -5.04 15.98
CA LEU A 142 14.43 -5.26 17.11
C LEU A 142 14.52 -4.14 18.15
N ASN A 143 15.72 -3.65 18.44
CA ASN A 143 15.92 -2.57 19.40
C ASN A 143 15.22 -1.28 18.98
N LEU A 144 15.20 -0.98 17.67
CA LEU A 144 14.42 0.13 17.15
C LEU A 144 12.93 0.02 17.54
N LEU A 145 12.33 -1.16 17.33
CA LEU A 145 10.91 -1.38 17.67
C LEU A 145 10.69 -1.29 19.19
N ARG A 146 11.59 -1.88 19.99
CA ARG A 146 11.48 -1.87 21.46
C ARG A 146 11.55 -0.45 22.02
N GLU A 147 12.49 0.36 21.56
CA GLU A 147 12.64 1.73 22.06
C GLU A 147 11.47 2.62 21.65
N ILE A 148 10.91 2.43 20.44
CA ILE A 148 9.66 3.11 20.05
C ILE A 148 8.51 2.67 20.94
N LYS A 149 8.30 1.37 21.18
CA LYS A 149 7.23 0.89 22.07
C LYS A 149 7.40 1.34 23.52
N LYS A 150 8.64 1.43 23.99
CA LYS A 150 8.97 1.88 25.36
C LYS A 150 8.57 3.34 25.56
N ARG A 151 8.89 4.22 24.61
CA ARG A 151 8.56 5.66 24.68
C ARG A 151 7.11 5.95 24.29
N PHE A 152 6.53 5.16 23.38
CA PHE A 152 5.18 5.33 22.86
C PHE A 152 4.39 4.00 22.96
N PRO A 153 3.92 3.60 24.17
CA PRO A 153 3.28 2.30 24.39
C PRO A 153 2.03 2.03 23.57
N GLU A 154 1.28 3.07 23.18
CA GLU A 154 0.08 2.93 22.34
C GLU A 154 0.39 2.95 20.84
N ALA A 155 1.65 3.15 20.44
CA ALA A 155 2.01 3.16 19.03
C ALA A 155 1.81 1.77 18.41
N VAL A 156 1.11 1.73 17.27
CA VAL A 156 0.98 0.57 16.39
C VAL A 156 2.15 0.59 15.42
N LEU A 157 2.99 -0.45 15.49
CA LEU A 157 4.15 -0.59 14.62
C LEU A 157 3.79 -1.39 13.37
N LYS A 158 3.98 -0.79 12.21
CA LYS A 158 3.92 -1.44 10.90
C LYS A 158 5.32 -1.41 10.31
N ALA A 159 6.13 -2.37 10.72
CA ALA A 159 7.56 -2.36 10.47
C ALA A 159 7.98 -3.52 9.60
N TYR A 160 8.87 -3.19 8.66
CA TYR A 160 9.61 -4.08 7.78
C TYR A 160 8.76 -4.73 6.69
N THR A 161 9.36 -4.86 5.51
CA THR A 161 8.78 -5.68 4.44
C THR A 161 9.43 -7.06 4.44
N ALA A 162 8.99 -7.92 3.54
CA ALA A 162 9.56 -9.25 3.39
C ALA A 162 11.08 -9.24 3.15
N ILE A 163 11.63 -8.21 2.48
CA ILE A 163 13.07 -8.17 2.18
C ILE A 163 13.90 -7.85 3.42
N GLU A 164 13.46 -6.92 4.27
CA GLU A 164 14.14 -6.66 5.54
C GLU A 164 14.05 -7.90 6.45
N VAL A 165 12.86 -8.51 6.58
CA VAL A 165 12.68 -9.73 7.40
C VAL A 165 13.52 -10.91 6.92
N TYR A 166 13.66 -11.08 5.60
CA TYR A 166 14.51 -12.13 5.03
C TYR A 166 16.02 -11.89 5.31
N HIS A 167 16.43 -10.63 5.46
CA HIS A 167 17.83 -10.28 5.67
C HIS A 167 18.28 -10.28 7.13
N MET A 168 17.35 -10.01 8.06
CA MET A 168 17.60 -10.00 9.51
C MET A 168 18.08 -11.37 10.02
#